data_AF-A0A959SCE0-F1
#
_entry.id   AF-A0A959SCE0-F1
#
_cell.length_a   1.000
_cell.length_b   1.000
_cell.length_c   1.000
_cell.angle_alpha   90.00
_cell.angle_beta   90.00
_cell.angle_gamma   90.00
#
_symmetry.space_group_name_H-M   'P 1'
#
loop_
_entity.id
_entity.type
_entity.pdbx_description
1 polymer ?
#
loop_
_entity_poly.entity_id
_entity_poly.type
_entity_poly.pdbx_seq_one_letter_code
_entity_poly.pdbx_strand_id
1 'polypeptide(L)'
;MRIRIALSLAAFGLAAIAVYGQPSDAQIIKDLTKPGVLKVELTPGPTKKEWHSAHGQYMWDRVAYVTRSAEVPEYPKATVKITGIARYHYGASTSFREFKVAENEYFGLPAPSKEEMLAMIRERYLDFLGWRAGDMVGDLHYMRIPEGEGVIWHTPKSFTIPVEIEFDAKTSIYDLTTIQEKIDVRFYRDAVDAPWKDNIVATSRERKDGAVRKFSQEELKAMPTMRDQLEEQRANAELAALGDVDIPDFETDMDVFMYTHKLMREGDAKKFEAYLIRMLAPVHYVEGSSTRLTANGADLVNKAVAAAFGGRSTYAEQYCPDPGVKHRQQDAIEIWNATQDKHTRMHVGRFGGGWKNGQKVGEQYRFIALEVWMWTDADNIARIRSYEPGMLCKSTGTIEKAAEQVNSPAPTATSGTSPQQSGGNDLMKKGKGLLNKLTTP
;
A
#
# COMPACT_ATOMS: atom_id res chain seq x y z
N MET A 1 -66.61 96.82 11.89
CA MET A 1 -66.48 96.34 10.50
C MET A 1 -65.28 95.40 10.43
N ARG A 2 -65.51 94.14 9.98
CA ARG A 2 -64.58 93.09 9.46
C ARG A 2 -63.39 92.67 10.36
N ILE A 3 -63.36 91.50 11.02
CA ILE A 3 -63.41 90.04 10.68
C ILE A 3 -62.03 89.39 10.94
N ARG A 4 -62.12 88.23 11.60
CA ARG A 4 -61.11 87.43 12.32
C ARG A 4 -60.11 86.68 11.41
N ILE A 5 -58.90 86.46 11.92
CA ILE A 5 -57.91 85.48 11.43
C ILE A 5 -57.78 84.38 12.49
N ALA A 6 -57.84 83.12 12.06
CA ALA A 6 -57.71 81.92 12.90
C ALA A 6 -56.29 81.33 12.80
N LEU A 7 -55.73 80.97 13.97
CA LEU A 7 -54.47 80.24 14.15
C LEU A 7 -54.63 78.76 13.78
N SER A 8 -53.63 78.19 13.10
CA SER A 8 -53.48 76.74 12.91
C SER A 8 -52.24 76.25 13.67
N LEU A 9 -52.43 75.31 14.59
CA LEU A 9 -51.38 74.52 15.25
C LEU A 9 -50.80 73.50 14.25
N ALA A 10 -49.47 73.39 14.19
CA ALA A 10 -48.79 72.26 13.58
C ALA A 10 -47.92 71.57 14.65
N ALA A 11 -48.33 70.37 15.05
CA ALA A 11 -47.57 69.47 15.89
C ALA A 11 -46.50 68.77 15.05
N PHE A 12 -45.22 69.04 15.32
CA PHE A 12 -44.11 68.26 14.78
C PHE A 12 -43.93 66.99 15.61
N GLY A 13 -44.21 65.83 15.00
CA GLY A 13 -43.94 64.51 15.58
C GLY A 13 -42.45 64.23 15.66
N LEU A 14 -41.96 63.93 16.87
CA LEU A 14 -40.70 63.23 17.07
C LEU A 14 -40.87 61.78 16.59
N ALA A 15 -40.36 61.45 15.40
CA ALA A 15 -40.13 60.07 15.02
C ALA A 15 -38.87 59.58 15.77
N ALA A 16 -39.07 58.79 16.82
CA ALA A 16 -37.98 58.05 17.47
C ALA A 16 -37.42 57.03 16.47
N ILE A 17 -36.25 57.31 15.90
CA ILE A 17 -35.47 56.30 15.19
C ILE A 17 -35.11 55.24 16.23
N ALA A 18 -35.74 54.07 16.15
CA ALA A 18 -35.36 52.91 16.95
C ALA A 18 -33.93 52.52 16.56
N VAL A 19 -32.95 53.01 17.31
CA VAL A 19 -31.57 52.54 17.22
C VAL A 19 -31.58 51.12 17.79
N TYR A 20 -31.64 50.13 16.90
CA TYR A 20 -31.49 48.72 17.26
C TYR A 20 -30.06 48.51 17.78
N GLY A 21 -29.90 48.54 19.10
CA GLY A 21 -28.60 48.48 19.74
C GLY A 21 -27.94 47.13 19.53
N GLN A 22 -26.73 47.12 18.97
CA GLN A 22 -25.86 45.95 19.01
C GLN A 22 -25.61 45.53 20.47
N PRO A 23 -25.42 44.22 20.76
CA PRO A 23 -25.09 43.80 22.11
C PRO A 23 -23.73 44.38 22.52
N SER A 24 -23.65 44.90 23.75
CA SER A 24 -22.40 45.42 24.30
C SER A 24 -21.48 44.26 24.71
N ASP A 25 -20.16 44.49 24.69
CA ASP A 25 -19.19 43.48 25.14
C ASP A 25 -19.48 42.99 26.57
N ALA A 26 -19.94 43.88 27.46
CA ALA A 26 -20.36 43.52 28.83
C ALA A 26 -21.60 42.60 28.85
N GLN A 27 -22.58 42.85 27.99
CA GLN A 27 -23.74 41.95 27.85
C GLN A 27 -23.31 40.59 27.31
N ILE A 28 -22.40 40.57 26.33
CA ILE A 28 -21.90 39.32 25.74
C ILE A 28 -21.14 38.49 26.76
N ILE A 29 -20.23 39.11 27.51
CA ILE A 29 -19.50 38.43 28.59
C ILE A 29 -20.48 37.88 29.63
N LYS A 30 -21.49 38.67 30.03
CA LYS A 30 -22.52 38.23 30.98
C LYS A 30 -23.29 36.99 30.49
N ASP A 31 -23.74 36.99 29.23
CA ASP A 31 -24.54 35.88 28.67
C ASP A 31 -23.73 34.59 28.49
N LEU A 32 -22.43 34.72 28.24
CA LEU A 32 -21.50 33.59 28.15
C LEU A 32 -21.00 33.10 29.53
N THR A 33 -21.05 33.95 30.55
CA THR A 33 -20.64 33.59 31.91
C THR A 33 -21.75 32.83 32.62
N LYS A 34 -21.66 31.50 32.61
CA LYS A 34 -22.57 30.57 33.30
C LYS A 34 -21.82 29.80 34.40
N PRO A 35 -22.51 29.16 35.36
CA PRO A 35 -21.86 28.28 36.33
C PRO A 35 -20.93 27.28 35.63
N GLY A 36 -19.69 27.17 36.09
CA GLY A 36 -18.65 26.32 35.49
C GLY A 36 -17.74 27.00 34.46
N VAL A 37 -18.07 28.21 34.00
CA VAL A 37 -17.19 29.03 33.15
C VAL A 37 -16.14 29.74 34.01
N LEU A 38 -14.87 29.58 33.65
CA LEU A 38 -13.72 30.16 34.36
C LEU A 38 -13.33 31.53 33.79
N LYS A 39 -13.43 31.69 32.47
CA LYS A 39 -13.02 32.92 31.77
C LYS A 39 -13.79 33.09 30.47
N VAL A 40 -14.12 34.33 30.12
CA VAL A 40 -14.66 34.73 28.81
C VAL A 40 -13.81 35.86 28.25
N GLU A 41 -13.37 35.74 27.02
CA GLU A 41 -12.60 36.77 26.29
C GLU A 41 -13.22 37.00 24.92
N LEU A 42 -13.28 38.26 24.48
CA LEU A 42 -13.78 38.60 23.15
C LEU A 42 -12.60 38.86 22.22
N THR A 43 -12.73 38.49 20.95
CA THR A 43 -11.70 38.84 19.96
C THR A 43 -11.65 40.36 19.76
N PRO A 44 -10.48 40.95 19.42
CA PRO A 44 -10.41 42.35 19.02
C PRO A 44 -11.40 42.71 17.90
N GLY A 45 -11.89 43.95 17.90
CA GLY A 45 -12.82 44.49 16.89
C GLY A 45 -14.24 44.71 17.41
N PRO A 46 -15.22 45.00 16.53
CA PRO A 46 -16.62 45.20 16.91
C PRO A 46 -17.47 43.91 16.77
N THR A 47 -18.67 43.95 17.35
CA THR A 47 -19.77 43.02 16.99
C THR A 47 -20.20 43.27 15.55
N LYS A 48 -20.35 42.21 14.75
CA LYS A 48 -20.67 42.31 13.32
C LYS A 48 -22.13 41.97 13.05
N LYS A 49 -22.74 42.71 12.12
CA LYS A 49 -24.06 42.37 11.57
C LYS A 49 -23.88 41.44 10.38
N GLU A 50 -24.36 40.21 10.48
CA GLU A 50 -24.24 39.20 9.42
C GLU A 50 -25.61 38.70 8.98
N TRP A 51 -25.81 38.49 7.67
CA TRP A 51 -27.04 37.91 7.14
C TRP A 51 -27.01 36.40 7.33
N HIS A 52 -28.05 35.85 7.98
CA HIS A 52 -28.14 34.41 8.21
C HIS A 52 -29.22 33.77 7.33
N SER A 53 -28.80 33.13 6.24
CA SER A 53 -29.70 32.53 5.23
C SER A 53 -30.69 31.54 5.81
N ALA A 54 -30.25 30.63 6.69
CA ALA A 54 -31.13 29.60 7.29
C ALA A 54 -32.27 30.18 8.15
N HIS A 55 -32.18 31.45 8.54
CA HIS A 55 -33.18 32.11 9.37
C HIS A 55 -33.82 33.32 8.70
N GLY A 56 -33.45 33.62 7.45
CA GLY A 56 -34.00 34.74 6.69
C GLY A 56 -33.90 36.09 7.41
N GLN A 57 -32.89 36.29 8.26
CA GLN A 57 -32.73 37.51 9.06
C GLN A 57 -31.25 37.85 9.30
N TYR A 58 -30.99 39.12 9.58
CA TYR A 58 -29.69 39.55 10.12
C TYR A 58 -29.51 39.08 11.56
N MET A 59 -28.26 38.90 11.97
CA MET A 59 -27.87 38.58 13.35
C MET A 59 -26.65 39.40 13.74
N TRP A 60 -26.47 39.58 15.05
CA TRP A 60 -25.24 40.12 15.60
C TRP A 60 -24.33 38.97 16.03
N ASP A 61 -23.12 38.95 15.50
CA ASP A 61 -22.13 37.92 15.75
C ASP A 61 -20.85 38.53 16.34
N ARG A 62 -20.33 37.89 17.39
CA ARG A 62 -19.08 38.25 18.07
C ARG A 62 -18.26 37.00 18.36
N VAL A 63 -17.02 36.95 17.90
CA VAL A 63 -16.13 35.83 18.24
C VAL A 63 -15.67 35.98 19.70
N ALA A 64 -15.74 34.88 20.45
CA ALA A 64 -15.33 34.82 21.84
C ALA A 64 -14.60 33.50 22.14
N TYR A 65 -13.75 33.55 23.16
CA TYR A 65 -13.10 32.42 23.79
C TYR A 65 -13.73 32.19 25.16
N VAL A 66 -14.21 30.98 25.41
CA VAL A 66 -14.78 30.59 26.70
C VAL A 66 -13.92 29.48 27.29
N THR A 67 -13.32 29.73 28.45
CA THR A 67 -12.55 28.72 29.19
C THR A 67 -13.40 28.15 30.31
N ARG A 68 -13.47 26.82 30.41
CA ARG A 68 -14.16 26.10 31.49
C ARG A 68 -13.37 24.87 31.94
N SER A 69 -13.82 24.21 33.01
CA SER A 69 -13.31 22.88 33.35
C SER A 69 -13.52 21.92 32.17
N ALA A 70 -12.54 21.07 31.90
CA ALA A 70 -12.64 20.05 30.86
C ALA A 70 -13.53 18.86 31.27
N GLU A 71 -13.96 18.80 32.54
CA GLU A 71 -14.82 17.73 33.09
C GLU A 71 -14.24 16.33 32.86
N VAL A 72 -12.91 16.20 32.98
CA VAL A 72 -12.20 14.93 32.89
C VAL A 72 -11.90 14.42 34.31
N PRO A 73 -12.57 13.35 34.79
CA PRO A 73 -12.45 12.89 36.18
C PRO A 73 -11.00 12.62 36.62
N GLU A 74 -10.19 12.05 35.74
CA GLU A 74 -8.79 11.70 35.98
C GLU A 74 -7.88 12.95 36.04
N TYR A 75 -8.30 14.04 35.40
CA TYR A 75 -7.56 15.29 35.31
C TYR A 75 -8.44 16.46 35.72
N PRO A 76 -8.80 16.59 37.02
CA PRO A 76 -9.78 17.57 37.49
C PRO A 76 -9.32 19.03 37.30
N LYS A 77 -8.02 19.25 37.10
CA LYS A 77 -7.43 20.57 36.81
C LYS A 77 -7.39 20.90 35.30
N ALA A 78 -7.75 19.96 34.44
CA ALA A 78 -7.77 20.19 33.01
C ALA A 78 -8.85 21.21 32.64
N THR A 79 -8.54 22.05 31.66
CA THR A 79 -9.45 23.08 31.15
C THR A 79 -9.64 22.91 29.66
N VAL A 80 -10.76 23.42 29.15
CA VAL A 80 -11.01 23.52 27.71
C VAL A 80 -11.24 24.98 27.38
N LYS A 81 -10.51 25.47 26.37
CA LYS A 81 -10.76 26.74 25.70
C LYS A 81 -11.63 26.46 24.49
N ILE A 82 -12.78 27.09 24.45
CA ILE A 82 -13.78 26.94 23.40
C ILE A 82 -13.77 28.22 22.60
N THR A 83 -13.35 28.15 21.33
CA THR A 83 -13.53 29.27 20.40
C THR A 83 -14.89 29.13 19.74
N GLY A 84 -15.64 30.22 19.68
CA GLY A 84 -16.94 30.22 19.04
C GLY A 84 -17.49 31.61 18.77
N ILE A 85 -18.72 31.64 18.27
CA ILE A 85 -19.42 32.87 17.92
C ILE A 85 -20.62 33.02 18.86
N ALA A 86 -20.63 34.10 19.64
CA ALA A 86 -21.80 34.53 20.39
C ALA A 86 -22.75 35.26 19.44
N ARG A 87 -23.97 34.72 19.32
CA ARG A 87 -24.95 35.12 18.32
C ARG A 87 -26.22 35.66 18.98
N TYR A 88 -26.71 36.77 18.43
CA TYR A 88 -27.90 37.47 18.94
C TYR A 88 -28.87 37.80 17.82
N HIS A 89 -30.15 37.83 18.15
CA HIS A 89 -31.19 38.31 17.23
C HIS A 89 -30.99 39.79 16.91
N TYR A 90 -31.16 40.15 15.63
CA TYR A 90 -31.21 41.53 15.17
C TYR A 90 -32.67 42.02 15.21
N GLY A 91 -32.98 43.07 15.97
CA GLY A 91 -34.34 43.63 16.05
C GLY A 91 -34.57 44.49 17.30
N ALA A 92 -35.85 44.79 17.59
CA ALA A 92 -36.27 45.71 18.66
C ALA A 92 -35.74 45.33 20.05
N SER A 93 -35.53 44.03 20.30
CA SER A 93 -34.85 43.52 21.49
C SER A 93 -33.73 42.57 21.06
N THR A 94 -32.49 43.03 21.15
CA THR A 94 -31.32 42.18 21.02
C THR A 94 -31.33 41.15 22.15
N SER A 95 -31.40 39.87 21.79
CA SER A 95 -31.44 38.77 22.75
C SER A 95 -30.42 37.71 22.36
N PHE A 96 -29.73 37.17 23.37
CA PHE A 96 -28.79 36.08 23.17
C PHE A 96 -29.52 34.86 22.63
N ARG A 97 -28.96 34.29 21.57
CA ARG A 97 -29.53 33.12 20.94
C ARG A 97 -28.74 31.87 21.26
N GLU A 98 -27.46 31.88 20.90
CA GLU A 98 -26.60 30.71 21.02
C GLU A 98 -25.12 31.11 21.04
N PHE A 99 -24.29 30.19 21.53
CA PHE A 99 -22.86 30.23 21.33
C PHE A 99 -22.48 29.08 20.40
N LYS A 100 -22.13 29.40 19.15
CA LYS A 100 -21.78 28.41 18.14
C LYS A 100 -20.30 28.06 18.29
N VAL A 101 -20.04 26.86 18.82
CA VAL A 101 -18.68 26.33 19.00
C VAL A 101 -18.04 26.09 17.63
N ALA A 102 -16.82 26.59 17.45
CA ALA A 102 -15.99 26.37 16.26
C ALA A 102 -14.87 25.38 16.54
N GLU A 103 -14.15 25.56 17.66
CA GLU A 103 -13.02 24.69 18.02
C GLU A 103 -12.92 24.52 19.54
N ASN A 104 -12.31 23.42 19.96
CA ASN A 104 -11.99 23.15 21.37
C ASN A 104 -10.50 22.82 21.47
N GLU A 105 -9.82 23.46 22.42
CA GLU A 105 -8.43 23.17 22.77
C GLU A 105 -8.36 22.83 24.26
N TYR A 106 -7.79 21.67 24.58
CA TYR A 106 -7.71 21.17 25.95
C TYR A 106 -6.31 21.40 26.54
N PHE A 107 -6.27 21.78 27.80
CA PHE A 107 -5.04 22.08 28.54
C PHE A 107 -4.98 21.28 29.84
N GLY A 108 -3.77 21.02 30.32
CA GLY A 108 -3.53 20.31 31.59
C GLY A 108 -3.71 18.79 31.52
N LEU A 109 -3.85 18.22 30.31
CA LEU A 109 -3.79 16.79 30.06
C LEU A 109 -2.31 16.35 29.90
N PRO A 110 -1.91 15.17 30.42
CA PRO A 110 -0.54 14.68 30.27
C PRO A 110 -0.26 14.33 28.81
N ALA A 111 0.71 15.01 28.22
CA ALA A 111 1.24 14.67 26.90
C ALA A 111 2.26 13.52 27.02
N PRO A 112 2.30 12.58 26.07
CA PRO A 112 3.45 11.69 25.94
C PRO A 112 4.73 12.50 25.66
N SER A 113 5.88 11.94 26.00
CA SER A 113 7.19 12.52 25.66
C SER A 113 7.41 12.59 24.15
N LYS A 114 8.35 13.43 23.69
CA LYS A 114 8.66 13.54 22.26
C LYS A 114 9.12 12.19 21.68
N GLU A 115 9.89 11.46 22.46
CA GLU A 115 10.42 10.15 22.12
C GLU A 115 9.31 9.12 21.98
N GLU A 116 8.36 9.07 22.93
CA GLU A 116 7.17 8.20 22.84
C GLU A 116 6.31 8.55 21.63
N MET A 117 6.12 9.84 21.34
CA MET A 117 5.35 10.28 20.19
C MET A 117 5.98 9.87 18.86
N LEU A 118 7.29 10.06 18.71
CA LEU A 118 8.01 9.60 17.52
C LEU A 118 8.05 8.07 17.43
N ALA A 119 8.13 7.35 18.57
CA ALA A 119 8.05 5.90 18.59
C ALA A 119 6.69 5.40 18.08
N MET A 120 5.59 6.02 18.53
CA MET A 120 4.24 5.70 18.04
C MET A 120 4.11 5.91 16.51
N ILE A 121 4.80 6.90 15.95
CA ILE A 121 4.85 7.10 14.48
C ILE A 121 5.64 5.98 13.79
N ARG A 122 6.80 5.59 14.34
CA ARG A 122 7.64 4.53 13.77
C ARG A 122 6.94 3.17 13.74
N GLU A 123 6.11 2.87 14.73
CA GLU A 123 5.26 1.66 14.72
C GLU A 123 4.26 1.65 13.56
N ARG A 124 3.89 2.83 13.06
CA ARG A 124 2.86 3.07 12.03
C ARG A 124 3.46 3.75 10.80
N TYR A 125 4.71 3.42 10.49
CA TYR A 125 5.55 4.21 9.60
C TYR A 125 4.98 4.33 8.18
N LEU A 126 4.42 3.25 7.63
CA LEU A 126 3.76 3.28 6.32
C LEU A 126 2.52 4.16 6.29
N ASP A 127 1.68 4.10 7.33
CA ASP A 127 0.48 4.94 7.42
C ASP A 127 0.84 6.42 7.57
N PHE A 128 1.93 6.71 8.30
CA PHE A 128 2.46 8.06 8.44
C PHE A 128 2.98 8.62 7.12
N LEU A 129 3.79 7.85 6.40
CA LEU A 129 4.33 8.27 5.10
C LEU A 129 3.21 8.40 4.06
N GLY A 130 2.25 7.47 4.08
CA GLY A 130 1.13 7.42 3.14
C GLY A 130 1.64 7.35 1.70
N TRP A 131 1.14 8.25 0.85
CA TRP A 131 1.58 8.33 -0.55
C TRP A 131 3.08 8.56 -0.71
N ARG A 132 3.74 9.23 0.27
CA ARG A 132 5.17 9.55 0.21
C ARG A 132 6.03 8.31 0.12
N ALA A 133 5.62 7.20 0.74
CA ALA A 133 6.37 5.96 0.69
C ALA A 133 6.53 5.46 -0.76
N GLY A 134 5.59 5.78 -1.66
CA GLY A 134 5.64 5.41 -3.06
C GLY A 134 6.60 6.25 -3.91
N ASP A 135 6.99 7.44 -3.46
CA ASP A 135 7.88 8.34 -4.21
C ASP A 135 9.24 8.50 -3.53
N MET A 136 9.32 8.27 -2.22
CA MET A 136 10.51 8.44 -1.40
C MET A 136 11.56 7.38 -1.73
N VAL A 137 12.81 7.79 -1.96
CA VAL A 137 13.97 6.93 -2.17
C VAL A 137 14.85 6.95 -0.94
N GLY A 138 15.17 5.77 -0.41
CA GLY A 138 15.92 5.64 0.84
C GLY A 138 15.11 6.06 2.07
N ASP A 139 15.82 6.32 3.17
CA ASP A 139 15.25 6.68 4.46
C ASP A 139 14.95 8.18 4.60
N LEU A 140 14.16 8.52 5.62
CA LEU A 140 14.07 9.90 6.08
C LEU A 140 15.45 10.40 6.52
N HIS A 141 15.84 11.59 6.06
CA HIS A 141 17.03 12.27 6.57
C HIS A 141 16.84 12.64 8.05
N TYR A 142 15.63 13.05 8.41
CA TYR A 142 15.21 13.21 9.80
C TYR A 142 13.70 13.12 9.96
N MET A 143 13.28 12.85 11.20
CA MET A 143 11.90 13.00 11.67
C MET A 143 11.94 13.59 13.07
N ARG A 144 11.34 14.78 13.25
CA ARG A 144 11.39 15.51 14.53
C ARG A 144 10.13 16.31 14.78
N ILE A 145 9.88 16.66 16.03
CA ILE A 145 8.87 17.66 16.39
C ILE A 145 9.58 19.03 16.41
N PRO A 146 9.12 20.03 15.61
CA PRO A 146 9.76 21.34 15.56
C PRO A 146 9.94 21.99 16.94
N GLU A 147 10.99 22.80 17.08
CA GLU A 147 11.20 23.58 18.30
C GLU A 147 10.06 24.60 18.49
N GLY A 148 9.62 24.77 19.74
CA GLY A 148 8.50 25.65 20.07
C GLY A 148 7.12 25.10 19.72
N GLU A 149 7.04 23.99 18.97
CA GLU A 149 5.79 23.29 18.71
C GLU A 149 5.62 22.08 19.64
N GLY A 150 4.37 21.65 19.83
CA GLY A 150 4.04 20.62 20.80
C GLY A 150 2.65 20.00 20.59
N VAL A 151 2.19 19.29 21.60
CA VAL A 151 0.90 18.58 21.59
C VAL A 151 -0.26 19.57 21.61
N ILE A 152 -1.19 19.40 20.67
CA ILE A 152 -2.46 20.10 20.62
C ILE A 152 -3.57 19.10 20.94
N TRP A 153 -4.19 19.22 22.11
CA TRP A 153 -5.29 18.35 22.50
C TRP A 153 -6.62 18.84 21.96
N HIS A 154 -7.27 18.01 21.14
CA HIS A 154 -8.60 18.29 20.57
C HIS A 154 -9.73 17.78 21.46
N THR A 155 -9.47 16.70 22.19
CA THR A 155 -10.36 16.08 23.18
C THR A 155 -9.50 15.31 24.18
N PRO A 156 -10.01 14.84 25.32
CA PRO A 156 -9.28 13.93 26.22
C PRO A 156 -8.83 12.61 25.56
N LYS A 157 -9.32 12.32 24.35
CA LYS A 157 -9.11 11.07 23.60
C LYS A 157 -8.38 11.27 22.28
N SER A 158 -7.92 12.48 21.98
CA SER A 158 -7.23 12.77 20.72
C SER A 158 -6.39 14.02 20.80
N PHE A 159 -5.16 13.91 20.29
CA PHE A 159 -4.24 15.03 20.14
C PHE A 159 -3.57 15.00 18.77
N THR A 160 -3.05 16.15 18.36
CA THR A 160 -2.19 16.31 17.19
C THR A 160 -0.80 16.76 17.62
N ILE A 161 0.21 16.27 16.91
CA ILE A 161 1.55 16.83 16.92
C ILE A 161 1.98 17.25 15.52
N PRO A 162 2.71 18.37 15.41
CA PRO A 162 3.43 18.71 14.20
C PRO A 162 4.73 17.93 14.14
N VAL A 163 5.00 17.33 12.99
CA VAL A 163 6.20 16.55 12.71
C VAL A 163 6.83 17.12 11.45
N GLU A 164 8.11 17.41 11.52
CA GLU A 164 8.91 17.81 10.37
C GLU A 164 9.75 16.63 9.90
N ILE A 165 9.67 16.37 8.60
CA ILE A 165 10.44 15.34 7.91
C ILE A 165 11.22 15.93 6.75
N GLU A 166 12.32 15.28 6.41
CA GLU A 166 13.05 15.52 5.17
C GLU A 166 13.38 14.20 4.50
N PHE A 167 13.20 14.14 3.18
CA PHE A 167 13.44 12.94 2.39
C PHE A 167 13.69 13.27 0.93
N ASP A 168 14.27 12.32 0.21
CA ASP A 168 14.43 12.40 -1.23
C ASP A 168 13.27 11.70 -1.93
N ALA A 169 12.65 12.35 -2.92
CA ALA A 169 11.49 11.82 -3.63
C ALA A 169 11.64 11.93 -5.15
N LYS A 170 11.13 10.93 -5.86
CA LYS A 170 10.98 10.96 -7.31
C LYS A 170 9.85 11.93 -7.66
N THR A 171 10.18 13.12 -8.15
CA THR A 171 9.18 14.15 -8.51
C THR A 171 8.88 14.18 -10.00
N SER A 172 9.72 13.55 -10.81
CA SER A 172 9.49 13.30 -12.23
C SER A 172 10.18 11.99 -12.66
N ILE A 173 10.14 11.67 -13.95
CA ILE A 173 10.88 10.52 -14.51
C ILE A 173 12.40 10.74 -14.59
N TYR A 174 12.89 11.96 -14.29
CA TYR A 174 14.32 12.30 -14.30
C TYR A 174 14.81 12.97 -13.01
N ASP A 175 13.90 13.45 -12.14
CA ASP A 175 14.25 14.32 -11.03
C ASP A 175 14.04 13.61 -9.68
N LEU A 176 15.09 13.67 -8.86
CA LEU A 176 15.06 13.33 -7.44
C LEU A 176 15.19 14.62 -6.62
N THR A 177 14.14 14.97 -5.90
CA THR A 177 14.05 16.22 -5.13
C THR A 177 14.12 15.94 -3.64
N THR A 178 14.96 16.67 -2.91
CA THR A 178 14.91 16.68 -1.44
C THR A 178 13.74 17.54 -1.00
N ILE A 179 12.77 16.95 -0.29
CA ILE A 179 11.55 17.59 0.17
C ILE A 179 11.59 17.72 1.68
N GLN A 180 11.27 18.90 2.19
CA GLN A 180 10.97 19.15 3.60
C GLN A 180 9.47 19.32 3.77
N GLU A 181 8.86 18.58 4.69
CA GLU A 181 7.42 18.70 4.97
C GLU A 181 7.16 18.81 6.47
N LYS A 182 6.18 19.65 6.82
CA LYS A 182 5.53 19.63 8.11
C LYS A 182 4.19 18.93 8.01
N ILE A 183 3.97 17.98 8.89
CA ILE A 183 2.83 17.07 8.89
C ILE A 183 2.18 17.13 10.25
N ASP A 184 0.87 17.32 10.27
CA ASP A 184 0.06 17.16 11.47
C ASP A 184 -0.33 15.70 11.62
N VAL A 185 0.19 15.04 12.66
CA VAL A 185 -0.12 13.65 12.99
C VAL A 185 -1.09 13.62 14.15
N ARG A 186 -2.27 13.07 13.91
CA ARG A 186 -3.33 12.96 14.90
C ARG A 186 -3.50 11.54 15.41
N PHE A 187 -3.55 11.41 16.72
CA PHE A 187 -3.74 10.17 17.46
C PHE A 187 -5.15 10.11 18.07
N TYR A 188 -5.65 8.90 18.26
CA TYR A 188 -6.99 8.61 18.79
C TYR A 188 -6.95 7.45 19.78
N ARG A 189 -7.87 7.47 20.75
CA ARG A 189 -8.13 6.36 21.69
C ARG A 189 -9.61 6.32 22.06
N ASP A 190 -10.09 5.20 22.61
CA ASP A 190 -11.52 5.02 22.92
C ASP A 190 -11.92 5.59 24.29
N ALA A 191 -11.02 5.56 25.26
CA ALA A 191 -11.17 6.13 26.60
C ALA A 191 -9.90 6.89 27.05
N VAL A 192 -9.97 7.63 28.16
CA VAL A 192 -8.87 8.47 28.67
C VAL A 192 -7.66 7.64 29.15
N ASP A 193 -7.88 6.38 29.47
CA ASP A 193 -6.90 5.40 29.96
C ASP A 193 -6.65 4.26 28.94
N ALA A 194 -7.38 4.24 27.83
CA ALA A 194 -7.21 3.23 26.79
C ALA A 194 -5.91 3.43 25.99
N PRO A 195 -5.31 2.34 25.46
CA PRO A 195 -4.22 2.43 24.49
C PRO A 195 -4.58 3.30 23.28
N TRP A 196 -3.55 3.88 22.66
CA TRP A 196 -3.70 4.59 21.38
C TRP A 196 -4.05 3.60 20.27
N LYS A 197 -4.94 4.02 19.38
CA LYS A 197 -5.34 3.22 18.23
C LYS A 197 -4.18 3.05 17.25
N ASP A 198 -4.25 1.99 16.46
CA ASP A 198 -3.26 1.70 15.43
C ASP A 198 -3.34 2.69 14.27
N ASN A 199 -4.53 3.18 13.95
CA ASN A 199 -4.70 4.15 12.88
C ASN A 199 -4.35 5.57 13.33
N ILE A 200 -3.45 6.21 12.57
CA ILE A 200 -3.14 7.64 12.67
C ILE A 200 -3.70 8.40 11.47
N VAL A 201 -3.93 9.70 11.64
CA VAL A 201 -4.27 10.59 10.53
C VAL A 201 -3.14 11.59 10.35
N ALA A 202 -2.49 11.55 9.19
CA ALA A 202 -1.40 12.44 8.82
C ALA A 202 -1.88 13.43 7.75
N THR A 203 -1.80 14.72 8.05
CA THR A 203 -2.21 15.80 7.12
C THR A 203 -1.02 16.69 6.82
N SER A 204 -0.69 16.88 5.54
CA SER A 204 0.34 17.85 5.14
C SER A 204 -0.09 19.25 5.54
N ARG A 205 0.77 19.95 6.28
CA ARG A 205 0.58 21.36 6.66
C ARG A 205 1.37 22.27 5.74
N GLU A 206 2.66 21.98 5.58
CA GLU A 206 3.58 22.78 4.76
C GLU A 206 4.50 21.83 3.99
N ARG A 207 4.87 22.24 2.77
CA ARG A 207 5.84 21.56 1.93
C ARG A 207 6.80 22.56 1.32
N LYS A 208 8.08 22.22 1.33
CA LYS A 208 9.15 22.97 0.70
C LYS A 208 10.03 22.03 -0.10
N ASP A 209 10.12 22.30 -1.40
CA ASP A 209 11.01 21.57 -2.30
C ASP A 209 12.41 22.20 -2.22
N GLY A 210 13.42 21.36 -2.02
CA GLY A 210 14.82 21.70 -1.87
C GLY A 210 15.62 21.40 -3.14
N ALA A 211 16.78 20.77 -2.96
CA ALA A 211 17.70 20.46 -4.06
C ALA A 211 17.11 19.43 -5.03
N VAL A 212 17.33 19.65 -6.34
CA VAL A 212 16.92 18.72 -7.41
C VAL A 212 18.17 18.11 -8.03
N ARG A 213 18.23 16.77 -8.05
CA ARG A 213 19.27 15.98 -8.73
C ARG A 213 18.66 15.26 -9.92
N LYS A 214 19.37 15.27 -11.05
CA LYS A 214 18.93 14.65 -12.29
C LYS A 214 19.59 13.29 -12.51
N PHE A 215 18.80 12.33 -12.94
CA PHE A 215 19.22 10.98 -13.28
C PHE A 215 18.65 10.60 -14.66
N SER A 216 19.24 9.59 -15.29
CA SER A 216 18.57 8.92 -16.41
C SER A 216 17.30 8.22 -15.92
N GLN A 217 16.39 7.92 -16.85
CA GLN A 217 15.15 7.23 -16.53
C GLN A 217 15.43 5.84 -15.96
N GLU A 218 16.43 5.15 -16.51
CA GLU A 218 16.86 3.82 -16.08
C GLU A 218 17.42 3.85 -14.65
N GLU A 219 18.30 4.81 -14.35
CA GLU A 219 18.87 4.97 -13.01
C GLU A 219 17.77 5.28 -11.97
N LEU A 220 16.89 6.23 -12.25
CA LEU A 220 15.85 6.64 -11.31
C LEU A 220 14.80 5.53 -11.09
N LYS A 221 14.47 4.77 -12.15
CA LYS A 221 13.58 3.61 -12.04
C LYS A 221 14.20 2.51 -11.18
N ALA A 222 15.51 2.28 -11.30
CA ALA A 222 16.23 1.28 -10.51
C ALA A 222 16.39 1.64 -9.03
N MET A 223 16.17 2.89 -8.63
CA MET A 223 16.19 3.27 -7.21
C MET A 223 14.94 2.75 -6.49
N PRO A 224 15.07 1.84 -5.51
CA PRO A 224 13.91 1.34 -4.79
C PRO A 224 13.28 2.45 -3.94
N THR A 225 11.95 2.51 -3.94
CA THR A 225 11.22 3.42 -3.06
C THR A 225 11.14 2.86 -1.64
N MET A 226 10.83 3.67 -0.64
CA MET A 226 10.61 3.20 0.73
C MET A 226 9.51 2.13 0.79
N ARG A 227 8.44 2.30 0.02
CA ARG A 227 7.40 1.26 -0.09
C ARG A 227 7.97 -0.03 -0.65
N ASP A 228 8.78 0.04 -1.71
CA ASP A 228 9.43 -1.17 -2.27
C ASP A 228 10.32 -1.86 -1.23
N GLN A 229 11.11 -1.08 -0.48
CA GLN A 229 11.99 -1.61 0.55
C GLN A 229 11.22 -2.30 1.69
N LEU A 230 10.15 -1.68 2.18
CA LEU A 230 9.33 -2.24 3.26
C LEU A 230 8.52 -3.47 2.81
N GLU A 231 8.01 -3.45 1.58
CA GLU A 231 7.34 -4.62 1.00
C GLU A 231 8.33 -5.77 0.77
N GLU A 232 9.56 -5.48 0.33
CA GLU A 232 10.62 -6.48 0.20
C GLU A 232 11.03 -7.07 1.55
N GLN A 233 11.18 -6.24 2.59
CA GLN A 233 11.45 -6.70 3.95
C GLN A 233 10.33 -7.61 4.47
N ARG A 234 9.07 -7.24 4.22
CA ARG A 234 7.92 -8.07 4.57
C ARG A 234 7.93 -9.40 3.81
N ALA A 235 8.14 -9.39 2.50
CA ALA A 235 8.22 -10.61 1.69
C ALA A 235 9.35 -11.54 2.17
N ASN A 236 10.51 -10.97 2.53
CA ASN A 236 11.61 -11.72 3.14
C ASN A 236 11.23 -12.33 4.49
N ALA A 237 10.54 -11.58 5.35
CA ALA A 237 10.08 -12.08 6.65
C ALA A 237 9.05 -13.21 6.50
N GLU A 238 8.11 -13.07 5.55
CA GLU A 238 7.14 -14.11 5.21
C GLU A 238 7.83 -15.36 4.67
N LEU A 239 8.80 -15.22 3.75
CA LEU A 239 9.59 -16.34 3.23
C LEU A 239 10.43 -17.01 4.33
N ALA A 240 11.02 -16.25 5.24
CA ALA A 240 11.77 -16.77 6.38
C ALA A 240 10.86 -17.54 7.35
N ALA A 241 9.62 -17.10 7.54
CA ALA A 241 8.64 -17.78 8.39
C ALA A 241 8.17 -19.14 7.82
N LEU A 242 8.34 -19.37 6.51
CA LEU A 242 8.13 -20.69 5.90
C LEU A 242 9.26 -21.68 6.20
N GLY A 243 10.42 -21.18 6.66
CA GLY A 243 11.60 -21.97 6.95
C GLY A 243 12.56 -22.07 5.76
N ASP A 244 13.68 -22.76 6.00
CA ASP A 244 14.69 -22.97 4.98
C ASP A 244 14.48 -24.27 4.21
N VAL A 245 14.91 -24.29 2.96
CA VAL A 245 14.81 -25.45 2.07
C VAL A 245 16.16 -25.69 1.43
N ASP A 246 16.70 -26.88 1.65
CA ASP A 246 17.90 -27.34 0.97
C ASP A 246 17.59 -27.64 -0.51
N ILE A 247 18.06 -26.78 -1.40
CA ILE A 247 17.85 -26.88 -2.85
C ILE A 247 19.16 -27.38 -3.48
N PRO A 248 19.18 -28.61 -4.01
CA PRO A 248 20.35 -29.15 -4.70
C PRO A 248 20.75 -28.31 -5.91
N ASP A 249 22.03 -28.36 -6.30
CA ASP A 249 22.43 -27.91 -7.62
C ASP A 249 22.02 -28.98 -8.64
N PHE A 250 21.10 -28.63 -9.53
CA PHE A 250 20.49 -29.57 -10.47
C PHE A 250 21.28 -29.63 -11.77
N GLU A 251 21.72 -30.82 -12.17
CA GLU A 251 22.44 -31.02 -13.43
C GLU A 251 21.50 -30.96 -14.64
N THR A 252 20.29 -31.53 -14.49
CA THR A 252 19.29 -31.67 -15.56
C THR A 252 17.91 -31.13 -15.16
N ASP A 253 17.08 -30.87 -16.16
CA ASP A 253 15.66 -30.53 -16.00
C ASP A 253 14.86 -31.64 -15.29
N MET A 254 15.24 -32.90 -15.51
CA MET A 254 14.65 -34.06 -14.86
C MET A 254 14.98 -34.13 -13.37
N ASP A 255 16.17 -33.69 -12.94
CA ASP A 255 16.52 -33.66 -11.52
C ASP A 255 15.64 -32.66 -10.76
N VAL A 256 15.43 -31.48 -11.35
CA VAL A 256 14.47 -30.48 -10.83
C VAL A 256 13.08 -31.10 -10.73
N PHE A 257 12.67 -31.81 -11.79
CA PHE A 257 11.35 -32.41 -11.88
C PHE A 257 11.13 -33.43 -10.77
N MET A 258 12.03 -34.40 -10.64
CA MET A 258 11.92 -35.47 -9.68
C MET A 258 12.03 -34.97 -8.24
N TYR A 259 12.85 -33.94 -7.99
CA TYR A 259 12.90 -33.28 -6.69
C TYR A 259 11.59 -32.57 -6.34
N THR A 260 11.02 -31.82 -7.28
CA THR A 260 9.71 -31.14 -7.13
C THR A 260 8.60 -32.17 -6.87
N HIS A 261 8.59 -33.23 -7.68
CA HIS A 261 7.64 -34.33 -7.57
C HIS A 261 7.71 -35.02 -6.21
N LYS A 262 8.93 -35.31 -5.73
CA LYS A 262 9.17 -35.87 -4.40
C LYS A 262 8.65 -34.93 -3.31
N LEU A 263 8.94 -33.62 -3.39
CA LEU A 263 8.42 -32.65 -2.41
C LEU A 263 6.89 -32.60 -2.38
N MET A 264 6.21 -32.66 -3.53
CA MET A 264 4.74 -32.71 -3.55
C MET A 264 4.17 -34.01 -2.97
N ARG A 265 4.89 -35.14 -3.07
CA ARG A 265 4.45 -36.43 -2.53
C ARG A 265 4.74 -36.61 -1.04
N GLU A 266 5.91 -36.19 -0.60
CA GLU A 266 6.47 -36.55 0.70
C GLU A 266 6.71 -35.35 1.62
N GLY A 267 6.68 -34.14 1.09
CA GLY A 267 6.86 -32.90 1.84
C GLY A 267 5.57 -32.39 2.49
N ASP A 268 5.69 -31.22 3.10
CA ASP A 268 4.56 -30.45 3.60
C ASP A 268 4.36 -29.16 2.78
N ALA A 269 3.19 -28.55 2.94
CA ALA A 269 2.80 -27.36 2.18
C ALA A 269 3.76 -26.18 2.37
N LYS A 270 4.26 -25.92 3.60
CA LYS A 270 5.15 -24.79 3.87
C LYS A 270 6.51 -25.00 3.21
N LYS A 271 7.07 -26.20 3.31
CA LYS A 271 8.35 -26.55 2.67
C LYS A 271 8.24 -26.46 1.15
N PHE A 272 7.14 -26.92 0.58
CA PHE A 272 6.91 -26.83 -0.87
C PHE A 272 6.70 -25.39 -1.34
N GLU A 273 5.95 -24.58 -0.59
CA GLU A 273 5.78 -23.15 -0.87
C GLU A 273 7.12 -22.42 -0.83
N ALA A 274 7.91 -22.62 0.22
CA ALA A 274 9.25 -22.07 0.37
C ALA A 274 10.20 -22.48 -0.77
N TYR A 275 10.11 -23.72 -1.23
CA TYR A 275 10.84 -24.24 -2.38
C TYR A 275 10.43 -23.53 -3.67
N LEU A 276 9.12 -23.44 -3.96
CA LEU A 276 8.61 -22.77 -5.15
C LEU A 276 9.04 -21.32 -5.20
N ILE A 277 8.83 -20.56 -4.11
CA ILE A 277 9.21 -19.14 -4.05
C ILE A 277 10.70 -18.95 -4.32
N ARG A 278 11.57 -19.86 -3.90
CA ARG A 278 13.02 -19.79 -4.18
C ARG A 278 13.36 -20.21 -5.60
N MET A 279 12.57 -21.06 -6.24
CA MET A 279 12.87 -21.64 -7.55
C MET A 279 12.22 -20.91 -8.72
N LEU A 280 11.38 -19.89 -8.52
CA LEU A 280 10.73 -19.18 -9.63
C LEU A 280 11.74 -18.42 -10.51
N ALA A 281 11.40 -18.29 -11.79
CA ALA A 281 12.14 -17.46 -12.72
C ALA A 281 11.94 -15.95 -12.43
N PRO A 282 12.89 -15.08 -12.81
CA PRO A 282 12.83 -13.64 -12.52
C PRO A 282 11.52 -12.93 -12.91
N VAL A 283 10.83 -13.41 -13.96
CA VAL A 283 9.56 -12.86 -14.44
C VAL A 283 8.43 -12.90 -13.40
N HIS A 284 8.55 -13.76 -12.38
CA HIS A 284 7.55 -13.91 -11.33
C HIS A 284 7.73 -12.96 -10.16
N TYR A 285 8.85 -12.24 -10.09
CA TYR A 285 9.10 -11.24 -9.05
C TYR A 285 8.87 -9.84 -9.59
N VAL A 286 8.55 -8.92 -8.70
CA VAL A 286 8.53 -7.51 -9.06
C VAL A 286 9.95 -7.09 -9.45
N GLU A 287 10.08 -6.21 -10.44
CA GLU A 287 11.38 -5.73 -10.93
C GLU A 287 12.30 -5.28 -9.77
N GLY A 288 13.54 -5.78 -9.75
CA GLY A 288 14.51 -5.51 -8.68
C GLY A 288 14.36 -6.36 -7.41
N SER A 289 13.31 -7.19 -7.32
CA SER A 289 13.08 -8.09 -6.18
C SER A 289 13.55 -9.52 -6.46
N SER A 290 13.87 -10.24 -5.38
CA SER A 290 14.12 -11.68 -5.40
C SER A 290 13.13 -12.47 -4.54
N THR A 291 12.19 -11.80 -3.86
CA THR A 291 11.24 -12.42 -2.94
C THR A 291 9.80 -11.92 -3.09
N ARG A 292 9.60 -10.63 -3.40
CA ARG A 292 8.29 -10.03 -3.67
C ARG A 292 7.74 -10.54 -5.00
N LEU A 293 6.73 -11.40 -4.92
CA LEU A 293 6.05 -11.96 -6.09
C LEU A 293 5.15 -10.93 -6.78
N THR A 294 5.07 -11.02 -8.10
CA THR A 294 3.97 -10.44 -8.89
C THR A 294 2.67 -11.20 -8.61
N ALA A 295 1.53 -10.66 -9.06
CA ALA A 295 0.25 -11.36 -9.00
C ALA A 295 0.30 -12.73 -9.69
N ASN A 296 0.99 -12.83 -10.83
CA ASN A 296 1.16 -14.09 -11.56
C ASN A 296 2.04 -15.09 -10.79
N GLY A 297 3.14 -14.61 -10.18
CA GLY A 297 4.01 -15.44 -9.34
C GLY A 297 3.26 -16.00 -8.13
N ALA A 298 2.49 -15.14 -7.43
CA ALA A 298 1.67 -15.54 -6.30
C ALA A 298 0.58 -16.54 -6.69
N ASP A 299 -0.12 -16.31 -7.81
CA ASP A 299 -1.14 -17.21 -8.33
C ASP A 299 -0.57 -18.59 -8.67
N LEU A 300 0.61 -18.65 -9.30
CA LEU A 300 1.31 -19.90 -9.61
C LEU A 300 1.61 -20.69 -8.32
N VAL A 301 2.24 -20.05 -7.33
CA VAL A 301 2.57 -20.70 -6.05
C VAL A 301 1.31 -21.19 -5.35
N ASN A 302 0.30 -20.34 -5.21
CA ASN A 302 -0.95 -20.67 -4.54
C ASN A 302 -1.66 -21.84 -5.20
N LYS A 303 -1.77 -21.85 -6.53
CA LYS A 303 -2.41 -22.95 -7.27
C LYS A 303 -1.64 -24.26 -7.12
N ALA A 304 -0.31 -24.23 -7.21
CA ALA A 304 0.50 -25.43 -7.08
C ALA A 304 0.41 -26.01 -5.65
N VAL A 305 0.53 -25.17 -4.62
CA VAL A 305 0.40 -25.60 -3.21
C VAL A 305 -1.01 -26.13 -2.93
N ALA A 306 -2.05 -25.40 -3.36
CA ALA A 306 -3.44 -25.82 -3.14
C ALA A 306 -3.77 -27.13 -3.87
N ALA A 307 -3.28 -27.32 -5.09
CA ALA A 307 -3.47 -28.57 -5.82
C ALA A 307 -2.78 -29.73 -5.11
N ALA A 308 -1.52 -29.56 -4.69
CA ALA A 308 -0.74 -30.64 -4.08
C ALA A 308 -1.23 -31.03 -2.66
N PHE A 309 -1.67 -30.05 -1.85
CA PHE A 309 -1.92 -30.24 -0.41
C PHE A 309 -3.32 -29.84 0.08
N GLY A 310 -4.08 -29.06 -0.68
CA GLY A 310 -5.37 -28.49 -0.25
C GLY A 310 -6.62 -29.24 -0.70
N GLY A 311 -6.47 -30.29 -1.52
CA GLY A 311 -7.57 -31.02 -2.14
C GLY A 311 -8.23 -32.09 -1.23
N ARG A 312 -9.32 -32.69 -1.74
CA ARG A 312 -10.00 -33.87 -1.13
C ARG A 312 -9.17 -35.17 -1.19
N SER A 313 -8.06 -35.12 -1.92
CA SER A 313 -7.06 -36.16 -2.07
C SER A 313 -5.69 -35.51 -2.10
N THR A 314 -4.65 -36.25 -1.75
CA THR A 314 -3.27 -35.76 -1.78
C THR A 314 -2.60 -36.02 -3.12
N TYR A 315 -1.56 -35.25 -3.44
CA TYR A 315 -0.73 -35.52 -4.61
C TYR A 315 -0.17 -36.96 -4.59
N ALA A 316 0.25 -37.44 -3.42
CA ALA A 316 0.76 -38.80 -3.22
C ALA A 316 -0.27 -39.91 -3.51
N GLU A 317 -1.57 -39.66 -3.26
CA GLU A 317 -2.64 -40.61 -3.60
C GLU A 317 -2.84 -40.73 -5.12
N GLN A 318 -2.64 -39.65 -5.87
CA GLN A 318 -2.89 -39.63 -7.32
C GLN A 318 -1.65 -39.89 -8.16
N TYR A 319 -0.45 -39.70 -7.62
CA TYR A 319 0.81 -39.83 -8.37
C TYR A 319 1.72 -40.91 -7.77
N CYS A 320 2.32 -41.71 -8.66
CA CYS A 320 3.27 -42.76 -8.29
C CYS A 320 4.65 -42.19 -7.97
N PRO A 321 5.48 -42.88 -7.15
CA PRO A 321 6.86 -42.46 -6.87
C PRO A 321 7.72 -42.36 -8.12
N ASP A 322 7.53 -43.31 -9.04
CA ASP A 322 8.15 -43.34 -10.36
C ASP A 322 7.06 -43.10 -11.40
N PRO A 323 6.73 -41.83 -11.70
CA PRO A 323 5.64 -41.51 -12.61
C PRO A 323 6.06 -41.76 -14.06
N GLY A 324 5.10 -42.17 -14.89
CA GLY A 324 5.33 -42.31 -16.32
C GLY A 324 5.44 -40.93 -16.99
N VAL A 325 6.42 -40.75 -17.89
CA VAL A 325 6.54 -39.52 -18.68
C VAL A 325 5.45 -39.50 -19.75
N LYS A 326 4.63 -38.45 -19.75
CA LYS A 326 3.61 -38.19 -20.77
C LYS A 326 4.20 -37.53 -22.01
N HIS A 327 4.99 -36.49 -21.78
CA HIS A 327 5.60 -35.70 -22.84
C HIS A 327 6.89 -35.08 -22.31
N ARG A 328 7.92 -35.00 -23.16
CA ARG A 328 9.15 -34.29 -22.86
C ARG A 328 9.60 -33.53 -24.09
N GLN A 329 9.88 -32.26 -23.92
CA GLN A 329 10.51 -31.40 -24.91
C GLN A 329 11.56 -30.55 -24.20
N GLN A 330 12.34 -29.79 -24.97
CA GLN A 330 13.31 -28.87 -24.40
C GLN A 330 12.61 -27.98 -23.34
N ASP A 331 13.16 -27.99 -22.11
CA ASP A 331 12.73 -27.19 -20.96
C ASP A 331 11.37 -27.57 -20.35
N ALA A 332 10.60 -28.50 -20.91
CA ALA A 332 9.28 -28.88 -20.38
C ALA A 332 9.07 -30.39 -20.26
N ILE A 333 8.61 -30.82 -19.08
CA ILE A 333 8.32 -32.21 -18.73
C ILE A 333 6.87 -32.32 -18.27
N GLU A 334 6.15 -33.31 -18.80
CA GLU A 334 4.83 -33.72 -18.33
C GLU A 334 4.88 -35.17 -17.85
N ILE A 335 4.32 -35.43 -16.67
CA ILE A 335 4.16 -36.79 -16.14
C ILE A 335 2.70 -37.14 -15.95
N TRP A 336 2.40 -38.42 -16.11
CA TRP A 336 1.09 -38.97 -15.80
C TRP A 336 0.88 -39.13 -14.30
N ASN A 337 -0.37 -38.95 -13.89
CA ASN A 337 -0.87 -39.49 -12.64
C ASN A 337 -0.97 -41.02 -12.73
N ALA A 338 -1.26 -41.69 -11.63
CA ALA A 338 -1.24 -43.14 -11.50
C ALA A 338 -2.24 -43.86 -12.45
N THR A 339 -3.33 -43.19 -12.83
CA THR A 339 -4.34 -43.69 -13.78
C THR A 339 -4.14 -43.20 -15.23
N GLN A 340 -3.11 -42.41 -15.51
CA GLN A 340 -2.79 -41.85 -16.83
C GLN A 340 -3.91 -41.02 -17.49
N ASP A 341 -4.68 -40.30 -16.70
CA ASP A 341 -5.78 -39.44 -17.16
C ASP A 341 -5.63 -37.96 -16.72
N LYS A 342 -4.72 -37.69 -15.79
CA LYS A 342 -4.26 -36.35 -15.40
C LYS A 342 -2.74 -36.28 -15.45
N HIS A 343 -2.20 -35.07 -15.47
CA HIS A 343 -0.75 -34.90 -15.60
C HIS A 343 -0.26 -33.68 -14.83
N THR A 344 0.99 -33.73 -14.39
CA THR A 344 1.68 -32.55 -13.88
C THR A 344 2.62 -32.08 -14.95
N ARG A 345 2.59 -30.78 -15.27
CA ARG A 345 3.47 -30.15 -16.24
C ARG A 345 4.39 -29.17 -15.55
N MET A 346 5.67 -29.24 -15.89
CA MET A 346 6.69 -28.34 -15.37
C MET A 346 7.49 -27.77 -16.52
N HIS A 347 7.70 -26.45 -16.51
CA HIS A 347 8.55 -25.74 -17.46
C HIS A 347 9.66 -25.04 -16.67
N VAL A 348 10.91 -25.39 -16.95
CA VAL A 348 12.10 -24.85 -16.28
C VAL A 348 13.06 -24.27 -17.30
N GLY A 349 13.67 -23.13 -16.99
CA GLY A 349 14.74 -22.55 -17.82
C GLY A 349 16.00 -22.31 -17.00
N ARG A 350 17.11 -22.07 -17.68
CA ARG A 350 18.38 -21.64 -17.05
C ARG A 350 18.42 -20.12 -16.94
N PHE A 351 18.60 -19.60 -15.73
CA PHE A 351 18.61 -18.17 -15.43
C PHE A 351 19.83 -17.78 -14.58
N GLY A 352 20.16 -16.48 -14.58
CA GLY A 352 21.32 -15.95 -13.88
C GLY A 352 22.63 -16.20 -14.62
N GLY A 353 23.71 -16.41 -13.86
CA GLY A 353 25.06 -16.63 -14.36
C GLY A 353 25.77 -15.36 -14.86
N GLY A 354 27.02 -15.53 -15.28
CA GLY A 354 27.87 -14.50 -15.86
C GLY A 354 28.60 -15.00 -17.10
N TRP A 355 29.27 -14.10 -17.81
CA TRP A 355 30.09 -14.48 -18.96
C TRP A 355 31.53 -14.70 -18.54
N LYS A 356 32.08 -15.87 -18.88
CA LYS A 356 33.50 -16.19 -18.74
C LYS A 356 34.01 -16.70 -20.08
N ASN A 357 34.99 -16.00 -20.65
CA ASN A 357 35.58 -16.33 -21.96
C ASN A 357 34.54 -16.49 -23.09
N GLY A 358 33.51 -15.63 -23.12
CA GLY A 358 32.45 -15.68 -24.14
C GLY A 358 31.44 -16.83 -23.96
N GLN A 359 31.52 -17.59 -22.87
CA GLN A 359 30.54 -18.60 -22.49
C GLN A 359 29.78 -18.16 -21.24
N LYS A 360 28.48 -18.45 -21.20
CA LYS A 360 27.66 -18.20 -20.01
C LYS A 360 27.89 -19.32 -19.00
N VAL A 361 28.22 -18.97 -17.76
CA VAL A 361 28.55 -19.90 -16.66
C VAL A 361 27.78 -19.52 -15.40
N GLY A 362 27.48 -20.50 -14.55
CA GLY A 362 26.77 -20.29 -13.28
C GLY A 362 25.27 -20.02 -13.42
N GLU A 363 24.66 -20.47 -14.53
CA GLU A 363 23.20 -20.46 -14.64
C GLU A 363 22.58 -21.56 -13.76
N GLN A 364 21.40 -21.29 -13.22
CA GLN A 364 20.64 -22.23 -12.40
C GLN A 364 19.25 -22.46 -12.99
N TYR A 365 18.71 -23.66 -12.80
CA TYR A 365 17.34 -23.97 -13.19
C TYR A 365 16.32 -23.21 -12.34
N ARG A 366 15.31 -22.63 -13.00
CA ARG A 366 14.18 -21.94 -12.35
C ARG A 366 12.86 -22.26 -13.05
N PHE A 367 11.76 -22.25 -12.29
CA PHE A 367 10.40 -22.46 -12.81
C PHE A 367 9.92 -21.27 -13.63
N ILE A 368 9.62 -21.55 -14.90
CA ILE A 368 8.84 -20.66 -15.76
C ILE A 368 7.36 -20.92 -15.50
N ALA A 369 6.94 -22.19 -15.39
CA ALA A 369 5.58 -22.59 -15.09
C ALA A 369 5.53 -23.94 -14.35
N LEU A 370 4.52 -24.12 -13.51
CA LEU A 370 4.17 -25.39 -12.89
C LEU A 370 2.64 -25.52 -12.88
N GLU A 371 2.13 -26.61 -13.45
CA GLU A 371 0.71 -26.94 -13.46
C GLU A 371 0.50 -28.32 -12.86
N VAL A 372 -0.25 -28.37 -11.76
CA VAL A 372 -0.55 -29.61 -11.04
C VAL A 372 -2.00 -29.98 -11.31
N TRP A 373 -2.25 -30.98 -12.15
CA TRP A 373 -3.60 -31.41 -12.47
C TRP A 373 -3.97 -32.65 -11.65
N MET A 374 -4.98 -32.51 -10.82
CA MET A 374 -5.50 -33.59 -9.98
C MET A 374 -7.00 -33.70 -10.12
N TRP A 375 -7.54 -34.90 -9.86
CA TRP A 375 -8.97 -35.07 -9.66
C TRP A 375 -9.41 -34.42 -8.34
N THR A 376 -10.53 -33.72 -8.39
CA THR A 376 -11.12 -33.04 -7.21
C THR A 376 -12.54 -33.52 -6.92
N ASP A 377 -13.17 -34.22 -7.87
CA ASP A 377 -14.49 -34.82 -7.71
C ASP A 377 -14.43 -36.12 -6.90
N ALA A 378 -15.51 -36.39 -6.17
CA ALA A 378 -15.55 -37.50 -5.21
C ALA A 378 -15.47 -38.87 -5.91
N ASP A 379 -16.06 -39.01 -7.09
CA ASP A 379 -16.16 -40.30 -7.78
C ASP A 379 -14.80 -40.75 -8.34
N ASN A 380 -14.03 -39.85 -8.97
CA ASN A 380 -12.67 -40.18 -9.41
C ASN A 380 -11.74 -40.45 -8.24
N ILE A 381 -11.88 -39.71 -7.13
CA ILE A 381 -11.09 -39.97 -5.93
C ILE A 381 -11.45 -41.34 -5.34
N ALA A 382 -12.73 -41.68 -5.26
CA ALA A 382 -13.19 -43.00 -4.80
C ALA A 382 -12.68 -44.11 -5.72
N ARG A 383 -12.69 -43.90 -7.04
CA ARG A 383 -12.11 -44.81 -8.03
C ARG A 383 -10.63 -45.04 -7.76
N ILE A 384 -9.84 -43.99 -7.56
CA ILE A 384 -8.39 -44.11 -7.26
C ILE A 384 -8.17 -44.90 -5.96
N ARG A 385 -8.95 -44.61 -4.92
CA ARG A 385 -8.88 -45.32 -3.62
C ARG A 385 -9.39 -46.76 -3.67
N SER A 386 -10.09 -47.16 -4.73
CA SER A 386 -10.62 -48.53 -4.88
C SER A 386 -9.58 -49.54 -5.38
N TYR A 387 -8.45 -49.08 -5.92
CA TYR A 387 -7.38 -49.97 -6.37
C TYR A 387 -6.59 -50.53 -5.18
N GLU A 388 -6.23 -51.81 -5.25
CA GLU A 388 -5.36 -52.43 -4.25
C GLU A 388 -3.96 -51.77 -4.25
N PRO A 389 -3.27 -51.70 -3.09
CA PRO A 389 -1.92 -51.15 -3.00
C PRO A 389 -0.97 -51.77 -4.05
N GLY A 390 -0.31 -50.91 -4.83
CA GLY A 390 0.63 -51.32 -5.87
C GLY A 390 0.02 -51.61 -7.25
N MET A 391 -1.31 -51.66 -7.40
CA MET A 391 -1.94 -51.92 -8.71
C MET A 391 -1.77 -50.78 -9.72
N LEU A 392 -1.83 -49.53 -9.25
CA LEU A 392 -1.69 -48.36 -10.11
C LEU A 392 -0.23 -48.02 -10.42
N CYS A 393 0.66 -48.19 -9.46
CA CYS A 393 2.07 -47.84 -9.58
C CYS A 393 2.90 -49.07 -9.92
N LYS A 394 3.00 -49.39 -11.21
CA LYS A 394 3.87 -50.47 -11.68
C LYS A 394 5.33 -50.04 -11.58
N SER A 395 6.12 -50.77 -10.80
CA SER A 395 7.57 -50.58 -10.68
C SER A 395 8.28 -51.06 -11.96
N THR A 396 8.32 -50.25 -13.01
CA THR A 396 9.09 -50.60 -14.21
C THR A 396 9.76 -49.37 -14.81
N GLY A 397 11.00 -49.08 -14.40
CA GLY A 397 12.11 -48.48 -15.16
C GLY A 397 11.83 -47.50 -16.33
N THR A 398 10.78 -46.68 -16.28
CA THR A 398 10.35 -45.89 -17.45
C THR A 398 11.21 -44.65 -17.69
N ILE A 399 11.91 -44.14 -16.67
CA ILE A 399 12.77 -42.96 -16.82
C ILE A 399 13.99 -43.27 -17.70
N GLU A 400 14.52 -44.51 -17.67
CA GLU A 400 15.64 -44.92 -18.54
C GLU A 400 15.25 -44.96 -20.03
N LYS A 401 14.02 -45.38 -20.36
CA LYS A 401 13.57 -45.47 -21.77
C LYS A 401 13.27 -44.11 -22.40
N ALA A 402 12.92 -43.10 -21.61
CA ALA A 402 12.70 -41.74 -22.11
C ALA A 402 14.02 -40.97 -22.36
N ALA A 403 15.14 -41.39 -21.77
CA ALA A 403 16.45 -40.81 -22.02
C ALA A 403 17.01 -41.16 -23.42
N GLU A 404 16.62 -42.29 -24.00
CA GLU A 404 17.09 -42.73 -25.33
C GLU A 404 16.49 -41.93 -26.51
N GLN A 405 15.33 -41.28 -26.35
CA GLN A 405 14.72 -40.52 -27.44
C GLN A 405 15.28 -39.10 -27.65
N VAL A 406 16.11 -38.59 -26.73
CA VAL A 406 16.69 -37.24 -26.84
C VAL A 406 18.01 -37.23 -27.64
N ASN A 407 18.65 -38.39 -27.84
CA ASN A 407 19.95 -38.51 -28.53
C ASN A 407 19.88 -39.04 -29.98
N SER A 408 18.70 -39.14 -30.58
CA SER A 408 18.59 -39.54 -32.00
C SER A 408 18.72 -38.32 -32.92
N PRO A 409 19.75 -38.23 -33.78
CA PRO A 409 19.82 -37.18 -34.80
C PRO A 409 18.65 -37.35 -35.78
N ALA A 410 17.98 -36.24 -36.08
CA ALA A 410 16.82 -36.21 -36.98
C ALA A 410 17.14 -36.84 -38.34
N PRO A 411 16.22 -37.60 -38.94
CA PRO A 411 16.42 -38.16 -40.28
C PRO A 411 16.46 -37.03 -41.32
N THR A 412 17.50 -37.07 -42.15
CA THR A 412 17.74 -36.18 -43.27
C THR A 412 16.57 -36.25 -44.26
N ALA A 413 15.72 -35.21 -44.28
CA ALA A 413 14.65 -35.09 -45.25
C ALA A 413 15.24 -34.77 -46.64
N THR A 414 15.03 -35.69 -47.58
CA THR A 414 15.36 -35.56 -48.98
C THR A 414 14.41 -34.56 -49.64
N SER A 415 14.96 -33.54 -50.29
CA SER A 415 14.24 -32.48 -50.99
C SER A 415 13.52 -33.00 -52.24
N GLY A 416 12.20 -33.06 -52.19
CA GLY A 416 11.33 -33.11 -53.36
C GLY A 416 11.00 -31.70 -53.84
N THR A 417 11.45 -31.37 -55.05
CA THR A 417 11.28 -30.07 -55.73
C THR A 417 9.89 -29.96 -56.35
N SER A 418 9.19 -28.85 -56.12
CA SER A 418 8.48 -28.06 -57.17
C SER A 418 7.77 -26.82 -56.59
N PRO A 419 7.52 -25.77 -57.40
CA PRO A 419 7.66 -24.38 -56.99
C PRO A 419 6.34 -23.61 -56.89
N GLN A 420 6.27 -22.63 -55.99
CA GLN A 420 5.32 -21.52 -56.17
C GLN A 420 5.84 -20.21 -55.56
N GLN A 421 5.81 -19.17 -56.40
CA GLN A 421 6.31 -17.80 -56.21
C GLN A 421 5.57 -16.99 -55.12
N SER A 422 6.34 -16.08 -54.50
CA SER A 422 5.97 -14.78 -53.89
C SER A 422 6.86 -14.62 -52.65
N GLY A 423 7.73 -13.63 -52.45
CA GLY A 423 7.86 -12.27 -52.97
C GLY A 423 8.33 -11.43 -51.76
N GLY A 424 9.60 -10.99 -51.75
CA GLY A 424 10.08 -9.96 -50.81
C GLY A 424 11.18 -10.37 -49.84
N ASN A 425 12.36 -9.75 -50.04
CA ASN A 425 13.42 -9.38 -49.08
C ASN A 425 14.84 -9.83 -49.45
N ASP A 426 15.28 -9.38 -50.63
CA ASP A 426 16.65 -9.48 -51.15
C ASP A 426 17.56 -8.28 -50.74
N LEU A 427 17.25 -7.62 -49.61
CA LEU A 427 17.98 -6.45 -49.12
C LEU A 427 18.97 -6.75 -47.98
N MET A 428 18.83 -7.90 -47.29
CA MET A 428 19.68 -8.27 -46.15
C MET A 428 20.90 -9.13 -46.53
N LYS A 429 20.96 -9.66 -47.76
CA LYS A 429 22.11 -10.46 -48.23
C LYS A 429 23.21 -9.63 -48.90
N LYS A 430 22.91 -8.41 -49.37
CA LYS A 430 23.92 -7.51 -49.96
C LYS A 430 24.73 -6.71 -48.93
N GLY A 431 24.28 -6.63 -47.66
CA GLY A 431 25.01 -5.92 -46.60
C GLY A 431 26.17 -6.68 -45.95
N LYS A 432 26.16 -8.02 -45.98
CA LYS A 432 27.21 -8.84 -45.33
C LYS A 432 28.51 -8.96 -46.13
N GLY A 433 28.49 -8.65 -47.43
CA GLY A 433 29.67 -8.71 -48.30
C GLY A 433 30.58 -7.48 -48.24
N LEU A 434 30.11 -6.35 -47.71
CA LEU A 434 30.88 -5.10 -47.69
C LEU A 434 31.70 -4.91 -46.39
N LEU A 435 31.27 -5.50 -45.27
CA LEU A 435 31.93 -5.36 -43.97
C LEU A 435 33.17 -6.26 -43.80
N ASN A 436 33.28 -7.35 -44.56
CA ASN A 436 34.46 -8.23 -44.54
C ASN A 436 35.67 -7.68 -45.32
N LYS A 437 35.59 -6.47 -45.90
CA LYS A 437 36.69 -5.83 -46.64
C LYS A 437 37.29 -4.60 -45.96
N LEU A 438 36.88 -4.26 -44.73
CA LEU A 438 37.34 -3.05 -44.05
C LEU A 438 38.00 -3.26 -42.67
N THR A 439 38.16 -4.50 -42.20
CA THR A 439 38.87 -4.76 -40.94
C THR A 439 39.70 -6.04 -41.00
N THR A 440 40.81 -5.98 -41.74
CA THR A 440 42.01 -6.78 -41.44
C THR A 440 43.20 -6.01 -42.03
N PRO A 441 44.30 -5.79 -41.30
CA PRO A 441 45.51 -5.22 -41.90
C PRO A 441 46.08 -6.10 -43.00
#